data_AF-A0A955LUB1-F1
#
_entry.id   AF-A0A955LUB1-F1
#
_cell.length_a   1.000
_cell.length_b   1.000
_cell.length_c   1.000
_cell.angle_alpha   90.00
_cell.angle_beta   90.00
_cell.angle_gamma   90.00
#
_symmetry.space_group_name_H-M   'P 1'
#
loop_
_entity.id
_entity.type
_entity.pdbx_description
1 polymer ?
#
loop_
_entity_poly.entity_id
_entity_poly.type
_entity_poly.pdbx_seq_one_letter_code
_entity_poly.pdbx_strand_id
1 'polypeptide(L)'
;QLMKISAILRPFVFILKNAQLRGCAVTVKKAVVYILTRPGLRKRMEKKAVPVKFYPGLPGNVIAAGMLVIIIFWNWSTLPEKKNHLPIPVQRIALRLGLDQRWSMFAPYPRTADGWFVMPGQLRDGTTVDIRTGKPVNWEKPKNYAASIPSDRWRKYYENYAYGNDFNDFRMDYGKYLCREWNSSHPYQKQLMTYKIEMKREDELPNYKTSKPRDVHFWTHYCFDEVAPPDIIKK
;
A
#
# COMPACT_ATOMS: atom_id res chain seq x y z
N GLN A 1 -7.41 -26.98 -7.58
CA GLN A 1 -8.09 -27.22 -8.87
C GLN A 1 -9.38 -26.40 -9.04
N LEU A 2 -10.37 -26.41 -8.13
CA LEU A 2 -11.57 -25.53 -8.22
C LEU A 2 -11.29 -24.02 -8.32
N MET A 3 -10.20 -23.54 -7.72
CA MET A 3 -9.81 -22.11 -7.72
C MET A 3 -9.48 -21.54 -9.11
N LYS A 4 -9.27 -22.40 -10.12
CA LYS A 4 -9.03 -21.99 -11.51
C LYS A 4 -10.31 -21.96 -12.36
N ILE A 5 -11.45 -22.44 -11.86
CA ILE A 5 -12.59 -22.83 -12.70
C ILE A 5 -13.71 -21.76 -12.74
N SER A 6 -13.80 -20.82 -11.79
CA SER A 6 -14.86 -19.81 -11.81
C SER A 6 -14.48 -18.51 -11.10
N ALA A 7 -14.68 -17.37 -11.78
CA ALA A 7 -14.49 -16.03 -11.22
C ALA A 7 -15.52 -15.69 -10.12
N ILE A 8 -16.71 -16.30 -10.17
CA ILE A 8 -17.83 -16.05 -9.24
C ILE A 8 -17.50 -16.56 -7.84
N LEU A 9 -16.70 -17.63 -7.73
CA LEU A 9 -16.38 -18.28 -6.45
C LEU A 9 -15.13 -17.71 -5.75
N ARG A 10 -14.35 -16.85 -6.43
CA ARG A 10 -13.13 -16.25 -5.89
C ARG A 10 -13.32 -15.40 -4.62
N PRO A 11 -14.35 -14.53 -4.50
CA PRO A 11 -14.51 -13.71 -3.31
C PRO A 11 -14.88 -14.51 -2.05
N PHE A 12 -15.41 -15.73 -2.18
CA PHE A 12 -15.84 -16.57 -1.06
C PHE A 12 -14.76 -17.54 -0.55
N VAL A 13 -13.54 -17.46 -1.08
CA VAL A 13 -12.43 -18.36 -0.74
C VAL A 13 -12.06 -18.30 0.75
N PHE A 14 -12.25 -17.16 1.41
CA PHE A 14 -11.96 -17.02 2.84
C PHE A 14 -12.87 -17.90 3.72
N ILE A 15 -14.12 -18.11 3.30
CA ILE A 15 -15.11 -18.94 4.01
C ILE A 15 -14.64 -20.40 4.03
N LEU A 16 -14.05 -20.87 2.93
CA LEU A 16 -13.51 -22.23 2.80
C LEU A 16 -12.22 -22.45 3.60
N LYS A 17 -11.54 -21.37 4.04
CA LYS A 17 -10.30 -21.43 4.83
C LYS A 17 -10.53 -21.32 6.34
N ASN A 18 -11.72 -20.91 6.78
CA ASN A 18 -12.06 -20.80 8.19
C ASN A 18 -12.19 -22.20 8.84
N ALA A 19 -11.47 -22.43 9.94
CA ALA A 19 -11.38 -23.73 10.63
C ALA A 19 -12.74 -24.24 11.14
N GLN A 20 -13.61 -23.35 11.62
CA GLN A 20 -14.95 -23.70 12.12
C GLN A 20 -15.93 -24.08 11.00
N LEU A 21 -15.68 -23.60 9.78
CA LEU A 21 -16.55 -23.85 8.62
C LEU A 21 -16.01 -24.94 7.68
N ARG A 22 -14.88 -25.59 8.02
CA ARG A 22 -14.27 -26.64 7.19
C ARG A 22 -15.24 -27.77 6.83
N GLY A 23 -16.10 -28.19 7.76
CA GLY A 23 -17.12 -29.22 7.50
C GLY A 23 -18.10 -28.81 6.41
N CYS A 24 -18.74 -27.65 6.57
CA CYS A 24 -19.62 -27.05 5.55
C CYS A 24 -18.88 -26.79 4.23
N ALA A 25 -17.65 -26.27 4.29
CA ALA A 25 -16.81 -25.99 3.13
C ALA A 25 -16.53 -27.26 2.30
N VAL A 26 -16.25 -28.39 2.96
CA VAL A 26 -16.04 -29.68 2.29
C VAL A 26 -17.34 -30.20 1.67
N THR A 27 -18.47 -30.08 2.35
CA THR A 27 -19.79 -30.49 1.83
C THR A 27 -20.20 -29.65 0.62
N VAL A 28 -20.07 -28.33 0.70
CA VAL A 28 -20.31 -27.39 -0.40
C VAL A 28 -19.35 -27.68 -1.56
N LYS A 29 -18.06 -27.93 -1.29
CA LYS A 29 -17.08 -28.30 -2.30
C LYS A 29 -17.47 -29.59 -3.03
N LYS A 30 -17.90 -30.63 -2.30
CA LYS A 30 -18.37 -31.89 -2.89
C LYS A 30 -19.63 -31.68 -3.73
N ALA A 31 -20.60 -30.91 -3.24
CA ALA A 31 -21.83 -30.60 -3.97
C ALA A 31 -21.54 -29.81 -5.25
N VAL A 32 -20.68 -28.78 -5.18
CA VAL A 32 -20.29 -27.97 -6.34
C VAL A 32 -19.51 -28.81 -7.35
N VAL A 33 -18.55 -29.63 -6.92
CA VAL A 33 -17.85 -30.54 -7.84
C VAL A 33 -18.83 -31.50 -8.48
N TYR A 34 -19.69 -32.15 -7.71
CA TYR A 34 -20.70 -33.08 -8.23
C TYR A 34 -21.65 -32.42 -9.24
N ILE A 35 -22.10 -31.19 -8.99
CA ILE A 35 -22.93 -30.42 -9.94
C ILE A 35 -22.14 -30.06 -11.20
N LEU A 36 -20.89 -29.61 -11.07
CA LEU A 36 -20.06 -29.20 -12.21
C LEU A 36 -19.52 -30.38 -13.03
N THR A 37 -19.31 -31.54 -12.41
CA THR A 37 -18.83 -32.76 -13.08
C THR A 37 -19.96 -33.69 -13.50
N ARG A 38 -21.24 -33.33 -13.26
CA ARG A 38 -22.39 -34.11 -13.73
C ARG A 38 -22.34 -34.22 -15.26
N PRO A 39 -22.24 -35.44 -15.82
CA PRO A 39 -22.21 -35.65 -17.26
C PRO A 39 -23.54 -35.18 -17.86
N GLY A 40 -23.53 -34.02 -18.52
CA GLY A 40 -24.72 -33.36 -19.06
C GLY A 40 -24.78 -31.86 -18.77
N LEU A 41 -24.40 -31.41 -17.57
CA LEU A 41 -24.46 -29.98 -17.21
C LEU A 41 -23.40 -29.18 -17.97
N ARG A 42 -22.17 -29.71 -18.02
CA ARG A 42 -21.06 -29.14 -18.81
C ARG A 42 -21.38 -29.06 -20.30
N LYS A 43 -21.97 -30.13 -20.88
CA LYS A 43 -22.45 -30.14 -22.29
C LYS A 43 -23.57 -29.11 -22.53
N ARG A 44 -24.42 -28.83 -21.54
CA ARG A 44 -25.50 -27.84 -21.62
C ARG A 44 -24.96 -26.40 -21.50
N MET A 45 -23.91 -26.19 -20.72
CA MET A 45 -23.21 -24.90 -20.59
C MET A 45 -22.30 -24.59 -21.79
N GLU A 46 -21.55 -25.57 -22.30
CA GLU A 46 -20.69 -25.41 -23.48
C GLU A 46 -21.51 -25.18 -24.77
N LYS A 47 -22.72 -25.73 -24.87
CA LYS A 47 -23.57 -25.58 -26.07
C LYS A 47 -24.26 -24.22 -26.23
N LYS A 48 -24.09 -23.26 -25.31
CA LYS A 48 -24.79 -21.96 -25.35
C LYS A 48 -23.94 -20.75 -24.96
N ALA A 49 -22.61 -20.84 -24.99
CA ALA A 49 -21.78 -19.64 -24.93
C ALA A 49 -21.71 -18.97 -26.32
N VAL A 50 -22.86 -18.53 -26.84
CA VAL A 50 -22.88 -17.65 -28.02
C VAL A 50 -22.50 -16.26 -27.50
N PRO A 51 -21.49 -15.58 -28.07
CA PRO A 51 -21.18 -14.22 -27.67
C PRO A 51 -22.43 -13.37 -27.94
N VAL A 52 -23.09 -12.92 -26.87
CA VAL A 52 -24.21 -11.99 -26.99
C VAL A 52 -23.61 -10.69 -27.52
N LYS A 53 -23.84 -10.40 -28.81
CA LYS A 53 -23.51 -9.11 -29.39
C LYS A 53 -24.48 -8.08 -28.82
N PHE A 54 -24.07 -7.43 -27.74
CA PHE A 54 -24.84 -6.35 -27.14
C PHE A 54 -24.57 -5.06 -27.90
N TYR A 55 -25.62 -4.51 -28.53
CA TYR A 55 -25.58 -3.19 -29.13
C TYR A 55 -26.39 -2.24 -28.25
N PRO A 56 -25.79 -1.17 -27.71
CA PRO A 56 -26.55 -0.17 -26.98
C PRO A 56 -27.58 0.46 -27.92
N GLY A 57 -28.84 0.53 -27.47
CA GLY A 57 -29.86 1.34 -28.13
C GLY A 57 -29.55 2.83 -28.02
N LEU A 58 -30.37 3.68 -28.63
CA LEU A 58 -30.22 5.14 -28.62
C LEU A 58 -29.94 5.72 -27.21
N PRO A 59 -30.64 5.30 -26.12
CA PRO A 59 -30.35 5.82 -24.77
C PRO A 59 -28.94 5.49 -24.29
N GLY A 60 -28.47 4.27 -24.58
CA GLY A 60 -27.11 3.84 -24.23
C GLY A 60 -26.05 4.66 -24.96
N ASN A 61 -26.29 4.95 -26.25
CA ASN A 61 -25.38 5.80 -27.03
C ASN A 61 -25.35 7.25 -26.54
N VAL A 62 -26.50 7.81 -26.15
CA VAL A 62 -26.58 9.17 -25.58
C VAL A 62 -25.82 9.25 -24.25
N ILE A 63 -25.99 8.27 -23.37
CA ILE A 63 -25.24 8.18 -22.11
C ILE A 63 -23.73 8.09 -22.39
N ALA A 64 -23.33 7.20 -23.29
CA ALA A 64 -21.93 7.04 -23.67
C ALA A 64 -21.33 8.32 -24.26
N ALA A 65 -22.07 9.01 -25.13
CA ALA A 65 -21.65 10.29 -25.70
C ALA A 65 -21.48 11.37 -24.61
N GLY A 66 -22.42 11.45 -23.65
CA GLY A 66 -22.30 12.35 -22.50
C GLY A 66 -21.08 12.05 -21.62
N MET A 67 -20.80 10.77 -21.36
CA MET A 67 -19.58 10.35 -20.64
C MET A 67 -18.31 10.76 -21.40
N LEU A 68 -18.30 10.59 -22.72
CA LEU A 68 -17.18 10.96 -23.58
C LEU A 68 -16.94 12.48 -23.58
N VAL A 69 -18.02 13.27 -23.60
CA VAL A 69 -17.95 14.72 -23.44
C VAL A 69 -17.31 15.10 -22.11
N ILE A 70 -17.74 14.48 -21.00
CA ILE A 70 -17.14 14.70 -19.67
C ILE A 70 -15.63 14.36 -19.69
N ILE A 71 -15.24 13.23 -20.29
CA ILE A 71 -13.84 12.81 -20.40
C ILE A 71 -13.01 13.82 -21.22
N ILE A 72 -13.53 14.31 -22.34
CA ILE A 72 -12.84 15.31 -23.18
C ILE A 72 -12.62 16.60 -22.40
N PHE A 73 -13.67 17.13 -21.78
CA PHE A 73 -13.54 18.35 -20.98
C PHE A 73 -12.66 18.15 -19.74
N TRP A 74 -12.66 16.96 -19.15
CA TRP A 74 -11.74 16.62 -18.06
C TRP A 74 -10.29 16.70 -18.54
N ASN A 75 -9.93 15.99 -19.62
CA ASN A 75 -8.57 16.04 -20.17
C ASN A 75 -8.16 17.47 -20.55
N TRP A 76 -9.06 18.22 -21.17
CA TRP A 76 -8.84 19.63 -21.51
C TRP A 76 -8.52 20.48 -20.27
N SER A 77 -9.24 20.27 -19.17
CA SER A 77 -9.02 20.97 -17.90
C SER A 77 -7.68 20.63 -17.22
N THR A 78 -7.06 19.51 -17.61
CA THR A 78 -5.77 19.05 -17.04
C THR A 78 -4.53 19.50 -17.85
N LEU A 79 -4.72 20.23 -18.95
CA LEU A 79 -3.61 20.76 -19.74
C LEU A 79 -2.87 21.87 -18.97
N PRO A 80 -1.52 21.93 -18.99
CA PRO A 80 -0.74 22.86 -18.17
C PRO A 80 -1.09 24.35 -18.35
N GLU A 81 -1.53 24.73 -19.55
CA GLU A 81 -1.85 26.12 -19.91
C GLU A 81 -3.28 26.53 -19.52
N LYS A 82 -4.12 25.60 -19.06
CA LYS A 82 -5.54 25.86 -18.75
C LYS A 82 -5.74 25.97 -17.24
N LYS A 83 -6.44 27.03 -16.83
CA LYS A 83 -6.86 27.25 -15.43
C LYS A 83 -8.34 26.92 -15.18
N ASN A 84 -9.03 26.41 -16.20
CA ASN A 84 -10.46 26.19 -16.13
C ASN A 84 -10.72 24.81 -15.54
N HIS A 85 -11.34 24.78 -14.37
CA HIS A 85 -11.82 23.54 -13.76
C HIS A 85 -13.26 23.27 -14.20
N LEU A 86 -13.61 22.00 -14.39
CA LEU A 86 -15.00 21.58 -14.52
C LEU A 86 -15.81 22.07 -13.29
N PRO A 87 -17.11 22.40 -13.43
CA PRO A 87 -17.94 22.70 -12.26
C PRO A 87 -17.92 21.57 -11.23
N ILE A 88 -17.91 21.90 -9.92
CA ILE A 88 -17.85 20.92 -8.82
C ILE A 88 -18.87 19.77 -8.96
N PRO A 89 -20.15 20.01 -9.35
CA PRO A 89 -21.10 18.92 -9.55
C PRO A 89 -20.66 17.92 -10.62
N VAL A 90 -20.12 18.41 -11.74
CA VAL A 90 -19.59 17.58 -12.83
C VAL A 90 -18.37 16.80 -12.35
N GLN A 91 -17.48 17.43 -11.58
CA GLN A 91 -16.33 16.73 -11.01
C GLN A 91 -16.76 15.56 -10.11
N ARG A 92 -17.74 15.78 -9.23
CA ARG A 92 -18.27 14.74 -8.34
C ARG A 92 -18.90 13.59 -9.11
N ILE A 93 -19.63 13.89 -10.19
CA ILE A 93 -20.21 12.86 -11.07
C ILE A 93 -19.10 12.07 -11.76
N ALA A 94 -18.11 12.76 -12.35
CA ALA A 94 -16.99 12.14 -13.02
C ALA A 94 -16.22 11.19 -12.09
N LEU A 95 -15.89 11.64 -10.87
CA LEU A 95 -15.19 10.83 -9.86
C LEU A 95 -15.98 9.58 -9.44
N ARG A 96 -17.30 9.70 -9.25
CA ARG A 96 -18.14 8.55 -8.85
C ARG A 96 -18.30 7.53 -9.97
N LEU A 97 -18.27 7.98 -11.21
CA LEU A 97 -18.36 7.14 -12.40
C LEU A 97 -16.98 6.64 -12.88
N GLY A 98 -15.88 7.09 -12.28
CA GLY A 98 -14.51 6.78 -12.71
C GLY A 98 -14.16 7.37 -14.09
N LEU A 99 -14.76 8.49 -14.46
CA LEU A 99 -14.51 9.21 -15.72
C LEU A 99 -13.36 10.21 -15.59
N ASP A 100 -12.87 10.47 -14.38
CA ASP A 100 -11.71 11.32 -14.16
C ASP A 100 -10.46 10.74 -14.82
N GLN A 101 -9.64 11.63 -15.37
CA GLN A 101 -8.41 11.27 -16.08
C GLN A 101 -7.20 11.93 -15.44
N ARG A 102 -6.13 11.17 -15.25
CA ARG A 102 -4.86 11.68 -14.75
C ARG A 102 -3.69 11.05 -15.49
N TRP A 103 -3.13 11.82 -16.42
CA TRP A 103 -2.01 11.39 -17.29
C TRP A 103 -0.65 11.94 -16.85
N SER A 104 -0.57 12.52 -15.65
CA SER A 104 0.63 13.17 -15.11
C SER A 104 1.18 12.48 -13.85
N MET A 105 1.07 11.14 -13.77
CA MET A 105 1.49 10.41 -12.57
C MET A 105 2.95 10.66 -12.17
N PHE A 106 3.83 10.86 -13.16
CA PHE A 106 5.26 11.12 -12.97
C PHE A 106 5.75 12.38 -13.70
N ALA A 107 4.85 13.14 -14.30
CA ALA A 107 5.20 14.27 -15.17
C ALA A 107 4.67 15.59 -14.60
N PRO A 108 5.30 16.72 -14.93
CA PRO A 108 6.61 16.83 -15.59
C PRO A 108 7.80 16.64 -14.62
N TYR A 109 7.55 16.74 -13.32
CA TYR A 109 8.58 16.66 -12.27
C TYR A 109 8.37 15.37 -11.46
N PRO A 110 8.93 14.23 -11.88
CA PRO A 110 8.91 13.01 -11.08
C PRO A 110 9.63 13.26 -9.75
N ARG A 111 9.32 12.47 -8.72
CA ARG A 111 10.11 12.52 -7.49
C ARG A 111 11.54 12.09 -7.81
N THR A 112 12.48 12.95 -7.47
CA THR A 112 13.92 12.68 -7.60
C THR A 112 14.54 12.15 -6.31
N ALA A 113 13.79 12.16 -5.20
CA ALA A 113 14.27 11.68 -3.92
C ALA A 113 14.11 10.15 -3.80
N ASP A 114 15.20 9.46 -3.48
CA ASP A 114 15.24 8.04 -3.12
C ASP A 114 16.03 7.85 -1.82
N GLY A 115 16.07 6.62 -1.30
CA GLY A 115 16.87 6.28 -0.13
C GLY A 115 16.49 4.99 0.55
N TRP A 116 17.19 4.68 1.63
CA TRP A 116 16.92 3.51 2.47
C TRP A 116 16.82 3.91 3.95
N PHE A 117 15.86 3.30 4.66
CA PHE A 117 15.69 3.52 6.09
C PHE A 117 16.72 2.72 6.89
N VAL A 118 17.28 3.39 7.88
CA VAL A 118 18.10 2.80 8.93
C VAL A 118 17.47 3.23 10.26
N MET A 119 17.15 2.26 11.12
CA MET A 119 16.46 2.54 12.38
C MET A 119 17.32 2.09 13.57
N PRO A 120 18.38 2.83 13.93
CA PRO A 120 19.25 2.44 15.03
C PRO A 120 18.51 2.55 16.36
N GLY A 121 18.47 1.45 17.11
CA GLY A 121 17.88 1.34 18.44
C GLY A 121 18.93 0.96 19.48
N GLN A 122 18.95 1.69 20.59
CA GLN A 122 19.81 1.42 21.72
C GLN A 122 19.09 0.52 22.72
N LEU A 123 19.74 -0.59 23.06
CA LEU A 123 19.24 -1.56 24.03
C LEU A 123 19.73 -1.24 25.44
N ARG A 124 19.09 -1.83 26.45
CA ARG A 124 19.39 -1.61 27.86
C ARG A 124 20.82 -1.98 28.24
N ASP A 125 21.40 -3.00 27.61
CA ASP A 125 22.80 -3.40 27.79
C ASP A 125 23.82 -2.50 27.06
N GLY A 126 23.36 -1.42 26.43
CA GLY A 126 24.18 -0.46 25.68
C GLY A 126 24.45 -0.86 24.23
N THR A 127 24.06 -2.06 23.79
CA THR A 127 24.24 -2.47 22.39
C THR A 127 23.28 -1.72 21.46
N THR A 128 23.71 -1.49 20.22
CA THR A 128 22.89 -0.83 19.20
C THR A 128 22.58 -1.78 18.05
N VAL A 129 21.32 -1.86 17.66
CA VAL A 129 20.83 -2.73 16.59
C VAL A 129 19.89 -1.98 15.66
N ASP A 130 19.76 -2.40 14.40
CA ASP A 130 18.70 -1.91 13.52
C ASP A 130 17.40 -2.61 13.91
N ILE A 131 16.43 -1.87 14.45
CA ILE A 131 15.18 -2.43 14.97
C ILE A 131 14.33 -3.11 13.90
N ARG A 132 14.54 -2.78 12.61
CA ARG A 132 13.81 -3.41 11.51
C ARG A 132 14.31 -4.82 11.22
N THR A 133 15.58 -5.10 11.52
CA THR A 133 16.22 -6.37 11.16
C THR A 133 16.72 -7.18 12.36
N GLY A 134 16.84 -6.55 13.53
CA GLY A 134 17.45 -7.12 14.73
C GLY A 134 18.97 -7.35 14.63
N LYS A 135 19.61 -6.85 13.57
CA LYS A 135 21.04 -7.04 13.27
C LYS A 135 21.85 -5.80 13.65
N PRO A 136 23.19 -5.88 13.66
CA PRO A 136 24.03 -4.68 13.76
C PRO A 136 23.64 -3.65 12.70
N VAL A 137 23.66 -2.38 13.10
CA VAL A 137 23.29 -1.27 12.21
C VAL A 137 24.23 -1.24 11.01
N ASN A 138 23.67 -1.26 9.80
CA ASN A 138 24.42 -1.07 8.57
C ASN A 138 23.91 0.17 7.84
N TRP A 139 24.80 1.12 7.60
CA TRP A 139 24.52 2.38 6.92
C TRP A 139 24.70 2.30 5.40
N GLU A 140 25.31 1.24 4.89
CA GLU A 140 25.55 1.05 3.47
C GLU A 140 24.25 0.81 2.68
N LYS A 141 24.24 1.24 1.41
CA LYS A 141 23.11 1.01 0.52
C LYS A 141 22.93 -0.49 0.28
N PRO A 142 21.78 -1.08 0.65
CA PRO A 142 21.55 -2.49 0.40
C PRO A 142 21.35 -2.74 -1.10
N LYS A 143 21.91 -3.86 -1.60
CA LYS A 143 21.78 -4.26 -3.02
C LYS A 143 20.33 -4.36 -3.49
N ASN A 144 19.43 -4.80 -2.60
CA ASN A 144 17.99 -4.86 -2.86
C ASN A 144 17.23 -4.35 -1.63
N TYR A 145 17.03 -3.04 -1.56
CA TYR A 145 16.30 -2.42 -0.47
C TYR A 145 14.83 -2.87 -0.42
N ALA A 146 14.19 -3.04 -1.57
CA ALA A 146 12.79 -3.45 -1.67
C ALA A 146 12.53 -4.81 -1.00
N ALA A 147 13.44 -5.77 -1.16
CA ALA A 147 13.35 -7.07 -0.49
C ALA A 147 13.45 -6.98 1.04
N SER A 148 13.97 -5.88 1.57
CA SER A 148 14.09 -5.64 3.00
C SER A 148 12.82 -5.05 3.62
N ILE A 149 11.86 -4.63 2.79
CA ILE A 149 10.55 -4.13 3.22
C ILE A 149 9.54 -5.30 3.22
N PRO A 150 8.85 -5.59 4.34
CA PRO A 150 8.04 -6.82 4.43
C PRO A 150 6.84 -6.86 3.48
N SER A 151 6.26 -5.71 3.12
CA SER A 151 5.14 -5.63 2.16
C SER A 151 4.99 -4.23 1.58
N ASP A 152 4.21 -4.10 0.49
CA ASP A 152 3.84 -2.80 -0.07
C ASP A 152 3.11 -1.89 0.93
N ARG A 153 2.38 -2.46 1.89
CA ARG A 153 1.74 -1.67 2.96
C ARG A 153 2.77 -1.03 3.87
N TRP A 154 3.81 -1.78 4.23
CA TRP A 154 4.95 -1.27 5.00
C TRP A 154 5.72 -0.20 4.23
N ARG A 155 5.95 -0.42 2.93
CA ARG A 155 6.54 0.59 2.05
C ARG A 155 5.73 1.89 2.09
N LYS A 156 4.41 1.80 1.89
CA LYS A 156 3.55 2.98 1.90
C LYS A 156 3.49 3.67 3.27
N TYR A 157 3.53 2.87 4.33
CA TYR A 157 3.60 3.37 5.69
C TYR A 157 4.86 4.21 5.91
N TYR A 158 6.03 3.69 5.52
CA TYR A 158 7.29 4.42 5.63
C TYR A 158 7.34 5.68 4.75
N GLU A 159 6.77 5.64 3.55
CA GLU A 159 6.62 6.85 2.71
C GLU A 159 5.78 7.93 3.40
N ASN A 160 4.61 7.58 3.92
CA ASN A 160 3.74 8.53 4.61
C ASN A 160 4.42 9.08 5.88
N TYR A 161 5.16 8.22 6.57
CA TYR A 161 5.95 8.60 7.73
C TYR A 161 7.04 9.63 7.39
N ALA A 162 7.79 9.43 6.31
CA ALA A 162 8.91 10.29 5.94
C ALA A 162 8.50 11.58 5.23
N TYR A 163 7.45 11.54 4.41
CA TYR A 163 7.07 12.65 3.54
C TYR A 163 5.75 13.32 3.91
N GLY A 164 5.04 12.81 4.93
CA GLY A 164 3.79 13.37 5.39
C GLY A 164 4.01 14.52 6.38
N ASN A 165 3.46 15.70 6.08
CA ASN A 165 3.58 16.90 6.93
C ASN A 165 2.75 16.81 8.22
N ASP A 166 1.59 16.12 8.21
CA ASP A 166 0.63 16.11 9.33
C ASP A 166 0.55 14.77 10.09
N PHE A 167 1.63 13.99 10.09
CA PHE A 167 1.59 12.60 10.60
C PHE A 167 2.27 12.42 11.96
N ASN A 168 2.50 13.47 12.75
CA ASN A 168 3.18 13.36 14.05
C ASN A 168 2.51 12.37 15.01
N ASP A 169 1.18 12.36 15.08
CA ASP A 169 0.45 11.41 15.92
C ASP A 169 0.68 9.95 15.47
N PHE A 170 0.71 9.72 14.15
CA PHE A 170 1.08 8.41 13.60
C PHE A 170 2.51 8.02 13.96
N ARG A 171 3.45 8.98 14.00
CA ARG A 171 4.84 8.69 14.40
C ARG A 171 4.92 8.26 15.86
N MET A 172 4.13 8.89 16.72
CA MET A 172 4.04 8.53 18.13
C MET A 172 3.46 7.13 18.33
N ASP A 173 2.34 6.81 17.68
CA ASP A 173 1.71 5.49 17.81
C ASP A 173 2.58 4.37 17.23
N TYR A 174 3.24 4.63 16.10
CA TYR A 174 4.24 3.73 15.54
C TYR A 174 5.43 3.53 16.48
N GLY A 175 5.89 4.64 17.05
CA GLY A 175 6.77 4.74 18.21
C GLY A 175 6.54 3.66 19.24
N LYS A 176 5.38 3.80 19.87
CA LYS A 176 4.93 2.96 20.97
C LYS A 176 4.74 1.51 20.54
N TYR A 177 4.25 1.28 19.32
CA TYR A 177 4.09 -0.07 18.77
C TYR A 177 5.44 -0.80 18.69
N LEU A 178 6.48 -0.15 18.14
CA LEU A 178 7.80 -0.78 18.00
C LEU A 178 8.44 -1.08 19.35
N CYS A 179 8.31 -0.16 20.33
CA CYS A 179 8.77 -0.43 21.70
C CYS A 179 8.06 -1.65 22.30
N ARG A 180 6.72 -1.72 22.19
CA ARG A 180 5.94 -2.85 22.73
C ARG A 180 6.31 -4.16 22.05
N GLU A 181 6.36 -4.17 20.72
CA GLU A 181 6.65 -5.38 19.93
C GLU A 181 8.05 -5.91 20.27
N TRP A 182 9.06 -5.03 20.26
CA TRP A 182 10.44 -5.39 20.60
C TRP A 182 10.53 -5.89 22.05
N ASN A 183 10.05 -5.10 23.01
CA ASN A 183 10.21 -5.40 24.43
C ASN A 183 9.38 -6.61 24.89
N SER A 184 8.32 -6.96 24.16
CA SER A 184 7.52 -8.17 24.44
C SER A 184 8.25 -9.47 24.10
N SER A 185 9.20 -9.42 23.18
CA SER A 185 9.93 -10.58 22.64
C SER A 185 11.38 -10.69 23.13
N HIS A 186 11.86 -9.71 23.92
CA HIS A 186 13.23 -9.63 24.39
C HIS A 186 13.34 -9.57 25.92
N PRO A 187 14.38 -10.20 26.51
CA PRO A 187 14.63 -10.12 27.95
C PRO A 187 14.99 -8.70 28.37
N TYR A 188 14.88 -8.41 29.67
CA TYR A 188 15.11 -7.09 30.25
C TYR A 188 16.40 -6.40 29.77
N GLN A 189 17.53 -7.13 29.73
CA GLN A 189 18.82 -6.58 29.28
C GLN A 189 18.86 -6.20 27.80
N LYS A 190 17.97 -6.77 26.98
CA LYS A 190 17.85 -6.53 25.53
C LYS A 190 16.62 -5.70 25.18
N GLN A 191 15.96 -5.10 26.16
CA GLN A 191 14.87 -4.17 25.91
C GLN A 191 15.38 -2.94 25.17
N LEU A 192 14.59 -2.49 24.20
CA LEU A 192 14.78 -1.26 23.45
C LEU A 192 14.46 -0.08 24.35
N MET A 193 15.45 0.79 24.52
CA MET A 193 15.36 1.98 25.36
C MET A 193 14.93 3.19 24.53
N THR A 194 15.60 3.41 23.41
CA THR A 194 15.35 4.49 22.48
C THR A 194 15.74 4.05 21.07
N TYR A 195 15.16 4.69 20.06
CA TYR A 195 15.60 4.48 18.69
C TYR A 195 15.32 5.71 17.84
N LYS A 196 16.01 5.75 16.70
CA LYS A 196 15.82 6.78 15.68
C LYS A 196 15.21 6.16 14.42
N ILE A 197 14.44 6.95 13.69
CA ILE A 197 14.02 6.63 12.34
C ILE A 197 14.74 7.59 11.41
N GLU A 198 15.68 7.03 10.64
CA GLU A 198 16.55 7.79 9.76
C GLU A 198 16.53 7.20 8.37
N MET A 199 16.82 8.01 7.36
CA MET A 199 16.99 7.57 6.00
C MET A 199 18.27 8.16 5.42
N LYS A 200 19.04 7.30 4.78
CA LYS A 200 20.07 7.72 3.85
C LYS A 200 19.39 8.14 2.56
N ARG A 201 19.21 9.44 2.39
CA ARG A 201 18.56 10.03 1.22
C ARG A 201 19.58 10.26 0.11
N GLU A 202 19.22 9.87 -1.09
CA GLU A 202 19.92 10.24 -2.32
C GLU A 202 18.93 10.95 -3.24
N ASP A 203 19.44 11.88 -4.04
CA ASP A 203 18.62 12.62 -4.99
C ASP A 203 19.16 12.37 -6.40
N GLU A 204 18.27 12.04 -7.33
CA GLU A 204 18.55 11.96 -8.76
C GLU A 204 18.81 13.37 -9.31
N LEU A 205 19.97 13.54 -9.92
CA LEU A 205 20.47 14.76 -10.52
C LEU A 205 20.38 14.66 -12.05
N PRO A 206 20.44 15.79 -12.78
CA PRO A 206 20.51 15.77 -14.23
C PRO A 206 21.66 14.90 -14.77
N ASN A 207 21.47 14.36 -15.97
CA ASN A 207 22.43 13.50 -16.68
C ASN A 207 22.72 12.16 -15.97
N TYR A 208 21.69 11.52 -15.41
CA TYR A 208 21.77 10.18 -14.78
C TYR A 208 22.81 10.11 -13.66
N LYS A 209 22.95 11.20 -12.90
CA LYS A 209 23.85 11.27 -11.75
C LYS A 209 23.04 11.17 -10.47
N THR A 210 23.63 10.57 -9.45
CA THR A 210 23.02 10.51 -8.12
C THR A 210 23.87 11.33 -7.15
N SER A 211 23.21 12.05 -6.24
CA SER A 211 23.91 12.79 -5.18
C SER A 211 24.58 11.85 -4.18
N LYS A 212 25.55 12.36 -3.41
CA LYS A 212 26.09 11.59 -2.28
C LYS A 212 24.99 11.39 -1.23
N PRO A 213 24.80 10.17 -0.71
CA PRO A 213 23.79 9.92 0.31
C PRO A 213 23.99 10.82 1.53
N ARG A 214 22.91 11.41 2.02
CA ARG A 214 22.88 12.26 3.22
C ARG A 214 21.92 11.71 4.25
N ASP A 215 22.25 11.90 5.52
CA ASP A 215 21.38 11.48 6.62
C ASP A 215 20.20 12.43 6.76
N VAL A 216 18.99 11.86 6.81
CA VAL A 216 17.75 12.56 7.11
C VAL A 216 17.16 11.92 8.36
N HIS A 217 17.10 12.70 9.43
CA HIS A 217 16.45 12.32 10.67
C HIS A 217 14.97 12.68 10.61
N PHE A 218 14.10 11.71 10.91
CA PHE A 218 12.65 11.97 10.96
C PHE A 218 12.10 12.00 12.37
N TRP A 219 12.66 11.20 13.28
CA TRP A 219 12.10 11.02 14.60
C TRP A 219 13.05 10.29 15.54
N THR A 220 13.01 10.68 16.80
CA THR A 220 13.56 9.92 17.92
C THR A 220 12.42 9.51 18.82
N HIS A 221 12.38 8.23 19.19
CA HIS A 221 11.39 7.71 20.12
C HIS A 221 12.06 7.17 21.38
N TYR A 222 11.40 7.36 22.51
CA TYR A 222 11.86 6.93 23.84
C TYR A 222 10.84 5.94 24.38
N CYS A 223 11.27 4.71 24.65
CA CYS A 223 10.38 3.65 25.14
C CYS A 223 10.11 3.77 26.64
N PHE A 224 10.98 4.49 27.37
CA PHE A 224 10.90 4.71 28.81
C PHE A 224 11.25 6.15 29.15
N ASP A 225 10.60 6.70 30.18
CA ASP A 225 10.83 8.08 30.64
C ASP A 225 12.27 8.28 31.16
N GLU A 226 12.91 7.22 31.65
CA GLU A 226 14.27 7.25 32.18
C GLU A 226 15.35 7.65 31.16
N VAL A 227 15.06 7.49 29.86
CA VAL A 227 15.94 7.90 28.76
C VAL A 227 15.38 9.09 27.96
N ALA A 228 14.19 9.57 28.32
CA ALA A 228 13.55 10.67 27.61
C ALA A 228 14.09 12.03 28.08
N PRO A 229 14.26 13.01 27.17
CA PRO A 229 14.60 14.38 27.54
C PRO A 229 13.52 15.01 28.44
N PRO A 230 13.90 15.90 29.38
CA PRO A 230 12.94 16.50 30.34
C PRO A 230 11.77 17.26 29.71
N ASP A 231 11.93 17.77 28.48
CA ASP A 231 10.90 18.47 27.72
C ASP A 231 9.85 17.52 27.10
N ILE A 232 10.20 16.24 26.94
CA ILE A 232 9.30 15.19 26.41
C ILE A 232 8.47 14.58 27.53
N ILE A 233 9.04 14.38 28.73
CA ILE A 233 8.35 13.77 29.89
C ILE A 233 7.19 14.65 30.40
N LYS A 234 7.27 15.97 30.19
CA LYS A 234 6.29 16.94 30.70
C LYS A 234 5.06 17.15 29.79
N LYS A 235 4.94 16.39 28.69
CA LYS A 235 3.79 16.41 27.77
C LYS A 235 3.02 15.11 27.84
#